data_AF-A0A932LQ26-F1
#
_entry.id   AF-A0A932LQ26-F1
#
_cell.length_a   1.000
_cell.length_b   1.000
_cell.length_c   1.000
_cell.angle_alpha   90.00
_cell.angle_beta   90.00
_cell.angle_gamma   90.00
#
_symmetry.space_group_name_H-M   'P 1'
#
loop_
_entity.id
_entity.type
_entity.pdbx_description
1 polymer ?
#
loop_
_entity_poly.entity_id
_entity_poly.type
_entity_poly.pdbx_seq_one_letter_code
_entity_poly.pdbx_strand_id
1 'polypeptide(L)'
;MKAAFQWIQRHYTVESNPGMGNEGLFYYYHTFAKALDALKLDAIEDADGTQHDWRRELAEELFRRQRKDGSWINESKRWYGGDPNLVTAYALLALSYCKAKGQ
;
A
#
# COMPACT_ATOMS: atom_id res chain seq x y z
N MET A 1 -7.95 16.65 7.30
CA MET A 1 -7.07 16.43 6.12
C MET A 1 -5.60 16.65 6.45
N LYS A 2 -5.18 17.82 6.96
CA LYS A 2 -3.76 18.10 7.32
C LYS A 2 -3.11 17.07 8.26
N ALA A 3 -3.77 16.69 9.35
CA ALA A 3 -3.21 15.75 10.32
C ALA A 3 -2.96 14.34 9.75
N ALA A 4 -3.87 13.85 8.90
CA ALA A 4 -3.72 12.55 8.24
C ALA A 4 -2.55 12.54 7.26
N PHE A 5 -2.39 13.62 6.49
CA PHE A 5 -1.25 13.77 5.59
C PHE A 5 0.07 13.84 6.38
N GLN A 6 0.15 14.66 7.42
CA GLN A 6 1.34 14.74 8.28
C GLN A 6 1.68 13.40 8.96
N TRP A 7 0.67 12.62 9.32
CA TRP A 7 0.90 11.28 9.86
C TRP A 7 1.51 10.36 8.80
N ILE A 8 1.01 10.38 7.56
CA ILE A 8 1.59 9.61 6.45
C ILE A 8 3.05 10.03 6.21
N GLN A 9 3.36 11.32 6.18
CA GLN A 9 4.75 11.79 6.00
C GLN A 9 5.70 11.28 7.08
N ARG A 10 5.23 11.20 8.34
CA ARG A 10 6.05 10.71 9.47
C ARG A 10 6.20 9.19 9.54
N HIS A 11 5.32 8.46 8.88
CA HIS A 11 5.22 7.01 8.98
C HIS A 11 5.20 6.34 7.62
N TYR A 12 5.76 7.00 6.61
CA TYR A 12 5.73 6.51 5.25
C TYR A 12 6.52 5.20 5.14
N THR A 13 5.85 4.15 4.71
CA THR A 13 6.45 2.86 4.37
C THR A 13 5.45 2.04 3.56
N VAL A 14 5.97 1.22 2.65
CA VAL A 14 5.19 0.17 1.97
C VAL A 14 5.51 -1.22 2.52
N GLU A 15 6.46 -1.38 3.44
CA GLU A 15 6.88 -2.69 3.93
C GLU A 15 6.00 -3.24 5.05
N SER A 16 5.29 -2.35 5.76
CA SER A 16 4.44 -2.68 6.89
C SER A 16 3.23 -1.75 6.98
N ASN A 17 2.24 -2.15 7.79
CA ASN A 17 1.12 -1.30 8.19
C ASN A 17 1.56 -0.51 9.43
N PRO A 18 1.71 0.83 9.35
CA PRO A 18 2.31 1.57 10.46
C PRO A 18 1.50 1.42 11.76
N GLY A 19 2.18 1.03 12.84
CA GLY A 19 1.57 0.71 14.14
C GLY A 19 1.00 -0.70 14.27
N MET A 20 0.90 -1.47 13.17
CA MET A 20 0.29 -2.80 13.12
C MET A 20 1.20 -3.89 12.52
N GLY A 21 2.36 -3.52 11.95
CA GLY A 21 3.28 -4.47 11.32
C GLY A 21 2.62 -5.18 10.13
N ASN A 22 2.60 -6.52 10.16
CA ASN A 22 1.95 -7.31 9.11
C ASN A 22 0.43 -7.44 9.31
N GLU A 23 -0.15 -7.00 10.42
CA GLU A 23 -1.60 -7.14 10.63
C GLU A 23 -2.39 -6.22 9.68
N GLY A 24 -3.31 -6.80 8.89
CA GLY A 24 -4.15 -6.04 7.95
C GLY A 24 -3.41 -5.42 6.77
N LEU A 25 -2.15 -5.80 6.52
CA LEU A 25 -1.24 -5.17 5.57
C LEU A 25 -1.82 -4.96 4.17
N PHE A 26 -2.49 -5.95 3.61
CA PHE A 26 -3.05 -5.83 2.25
C PHE A 26 -4.28 -4.92 2.18
N TYR A 27 -5.09 -4.89 3.24
CA TYR A 27 -6.16 -3.91 3.35
C TYR A 27 -5.59 -2.49 3.52
N TYR A 28 -4.51 -2.36 4.29
CA TYR A 28 -3.75 -1.11 4.37
C TYR A 28 -3.27 -0.66 2.99
N TYR A 29 -2.60 -1.52 2.20
CA TYR A 29 -2.19 -1.19 0.83
C TYR A 29 -3.33 -0.68 -0.05
N HIS A 30 -4.49 -1.36 -0.01
CA HIS A 30 -5.66 -0.93 -0.77
C HIS A 30 -6.11 0.49 -0.36
N THR A 31 -6.29 0.72 0.94
CA THR A 31 -6.81 2.00 1.44
C THR A 31 -5.80 3.13 1.33
N PHE A 32 -4.50 2.86 1.53
CA PHE A 32 -3.40 3.75 1.27
C PHE A 32 -3.41 4.23 -0.18
N ALA A 33 -3.37 3.30 -1.14
CA ALA A 33 -3.31 3.64 -2.56
C ALA A 33 -4.55 4.42 -3.01
N LYS A 34 -5.75 4.00 -2.56
CA LYS A 34 -7.00 4.68 -2.84
C LYS A 34 -7.02 6.11 -2.29
N ALA A 35 -6.51 6.32 -1.08
CA ALA A 35 -6.48 7.63 -0.45
C ALA A 35 -5.53 8.59 -1.18
N LEU A 36 -4.32 8.15 -1.50
CA LEU A 36 -3.34 8.98 -2.21
C LEU A 36 -3.78 9.32 -3.63
N ASP A 37 -4.40 8.36 -4.33
CA ASP A 37 -4.99 8.61 -5.64
C ASP A 37 -6.13 9.64 -5.58
N ALA A 38 -7.03 9.51 -4.60
CA ALA A 38 -8.14 10.45 -4.38
C ALA A 38 -7.64 11.87 -4.06
N LEU A 39 -6.52 11.98 -3.35
CA LEU A 39 -5.85 13.24 -3.05
C LEU A 39 -5.03 13.79 -4.23
N LYS A 40 -4.90 13.02 -5.33
CA LYS A 40 -4.09 13.36 -6.51
C LYS A 40 -2.64 13.69 -6.16
N LEU A 41 -2.08 12.95 -5.20
CA LEU A 41 -0.67 13.10 -4.82
C LEU A 41 0.20 12.27 -5.75
N ASP A 42 1.24 12.88 -6.30
CA ASP A 42 2.20 12.17 -7.16
C ASP A 42 3.45 11.71 -6.44
N ALA A 43 3.81 12.41 -5.36
CA ALA A 43 4.87 12.02 -4.46
C ALA A 43 4.48 12.30 -3.01
N ILE A 44 5.15 11.63 -2.08
CA ILE A 44 5.11 11.93 -0.65
C ILE A 44 6.51 12.34 -0.22
N GLU A 45 6.62 13.51 0.40
CA GLU A 45 7.82 13.89 1.14
C GLU A 45 7.71 13.33 2.56
N ASP A 46 8.65 12.48 2.96
CA ASP A 46 8.70 11.94 4.32
C ASP A 46 9.23 12.97 5.35
N ALA A 47 9.34 12.56 6.61
CA ALA A 47 9.85 13.42 7.67
C ALA A 47 11.35 13.78 7.55
N ASP A 48 12.11 13.02 6.77
CA ASP A 48 13.54 13.24 6.51
C ASP A 48 13.77 14.09 5.24
N GLY A 49 12.69 14.47 4.54
CA GLY A 49 12.74 15.25 3.29
C GLY A 49 12.91 14.39 2.04
N THR A 50 12.82 13.07 2.15
CA THR A 50 12.91 12.13 1.02
C THR A 50 11.63 12.15 0.22
N GLN A 51 11.75 12.24 -1.11
CA GLN A 51 10.61 12.16 -2.02
C GLN A 51 10.36 10.71 -2.44
N HIS A 52 9.13 10.26 -2.25
CA HIS A 52 8.69 8.91 -2.56
C HIS A 52 7.71 8.86 -3.73
N ASP A 53 8.04 8.08 -4.75
CA ASP A 53 7.08 7.66 -5.79
C ASP A 53 6.28 6.49 -5.24
N TRP A 54 5.23 6.82 -4.49
CA TRP A 54 4.43 5.83 -3.78
C TRP A 54 3.77 4.81 -4.70
N ARG A 55 3.49 5.16 -5.96
CA ARG A 55 2.88 4.23 -6.93
C ARG A 55 3.89 3.17 -7.32
N ARG A 56 5.10 3.59 -7.68
CA ARG A 56 6.19 2.69 -8.04
C ARG A 56 6.56 1.80 -6.85
N GLU A 57 6.82 2.40 -5.69
CA GLU A 57 7.27 1.68 -4.50
C GLU A 57 6.24 0.64 -4.04
N LEU A 58 4.95 0.99 -4.03
CA LEU A 58 3.89 0.03 -3.68
C LEU A 58 3.75 -1.10 -4.71
N ALA A 59 3.87 -0.79 -6.01
CA ALA A 59 3.80 -1.80 -7.06
C ALA A 59 4.98 -2.78 -6.98
N GLU A 60 6.20 -2.29 -6.74
CA GLU A 60 7.40 -3.11 -6.55
C GLU A 60 7.26 -4.01 -5.32
N GLU A 61 6.73 -3.48 -4.22
CA GLU A 61 6.52 -4.26 -3.00
C GLU A 61 5.46 -5.35 -3.17
N LEU A 62 4.34 -5.03 -3.83
CA LEU A 62 3.32 -6.03 -4.18
C LEU A 62 3.90 -7.09 -5.13
N PHE A 63 4.69 -6.70 -6.13
CA PHE A 63 5.35 -7.65 -7.01
C PHE A 63 6.29 -8.59 -6.25
N ARG A 64 7.12 -8.05 -5.32
CA ARG A 64 8.03 -8.85 -4.48
C ARG A 64 7.30 -9.87 -3.61
N ARG A 65 6.09 -9.52 -3.13
CA ARG A 65 5.25 -10.40 -2.29
C ARG A 65 4.38 -11.38 -3.07
N GLN A 66 4.31 -11.25 -4.40
CA GLN A 66 3.47 -12.13 -5.22
C GLN A 66 4.00 -13.56 -5.16
N ARG A 67 3.11 -14.51 -4.95
CA ARG A 67 3.45 -15.94 -4.97
C ARG A 67 3.57 -16.42 -6.42
N LYS A 68 4.20 -17.59 -6.61
CA LYS A 68 4.37 -18.20 -7.94
C LYS A 68 3.04 -18.50 -8.66
N ASP A 69 1.97 -18.72 -7.89
CA ASP A 69 0.61 -18.95 -8.41
C ASP A 69 -0.12 -17.63 -8.77
N GLY A 70 0.54 -16.48 -8.62
CA GLY A 70 0.00 -15.16 -8.89
C GLY A 70 -0.82 -14.57 -7.74
N SER A 71 -1.09 -15.33 -6.67
CA SER A 71 -1.86 -14.87 -5.52
C SER A 71 -1.01 -14.12 -4.49
N TRP A 72 -1.69 -13.48 -3.54
CA TRP A 72 -1.09 -12.94 -2.34
C TRP A 72 -1.74 -13.55 -1.10
N ILE A 73 -0.96 -13.65 -0.03
CA ILE A 73 -1.44 -14.01 1.30
C ILE A 73 -0.69 -13.16 2.32
N ASN A 74 -1.36 -12.79 3.41
CA ASN A 74 -0.69 -12.15 4.52
C ASN A 74 -0.13 -13.22 5.47
N GLU A 75 1.06 -12.99 6.01
CA GLU A 75 1.64 -13.86 7.04
C GLU A 75 0.76 -13.88 8.30
N SER A 76 0.21 -12.71 8.66
CA SER A 76 -0.74 -12.60 9.75
C SER A 76 -2.13 -13.04 9.31
N LYS A 77 -2.67 -14.04 10.00
CA LYS A 77 -4.04 -14.55 9.77
C LYS A 77 -5.13 -13.68 10.40
N ARG A 78 -4.76 -12.69 11.23
CA ARG A 78 -5.72 -11.73 11.79
C ARG A 78 -6.44 -10.97 10.68
N TRP A 79 -7.71 -10.65 10.93
CA TRP A 79 -8.59 -9.96 9.98
C TRP A 79 -8.63 -10.60 8.59
N TYR A 80 -8.73 -11.93 8.56
CA TYR A 80 -8.80 -12.70 7.32
C TYR A 80 -7.57 -12.57 6.40
N GLY A 81 -6.42 -12.14 6.93
CA GLY A 81 -5.19 -12.05 6.15
C GLY A 81 -4.67 -13.41 5.63
N GLY A 82 -5.17 -14.52 6.16
CA GLY A 82 -4.88 -15.86 5.65
C GLY A 82 -5.75 -16.31 4.48
N ASP A 83 -6.77 -15.54 4.06
CA ASP A 83 -7.61 -15.86 2.92
C ASP A 83 -6.98 -15.29 1.62
N PRO A 84 -6.44 -16.15 0.73
CA PRO A 84 -5.77 -15.70 -0.47
C PRO A 84 -6.71 -15.00 -1.45
N ASN A 85 -8.03 -15.29 -1.45
CA ASN A 85 -8.97 -14.61 -2.35
C ASN A 85 -9.14 -13.15 -1.94
N LEU A 86 -9.38 -12.92 -0.65
CA LEU A 86 -9.54 -11.57 -0.10
C LEU A 86 -8.26 -10.75 -0.27
N VAL A 87 -7.12 -11.35 0.08
CA VAL A 87 -5.82 -10.69 0.00
C VAL A 87 -5.44 -10.36 -1.44
N THR A 88 -5.66 -11.29 -2.37
CA THR A 88 -5.42 -11.06 -3.80
C THR A 88 -6.33 -9.96 -4.34
N ALA A 89 -7.60 -9.91 -3.94
CA ALA A 89 -8.49 -8.83 -4.34
C ALA A 89 -7.98 -7.46 -3.88
N TYR A 90 -7.51 -7.33 -2.63
CA TYR A 90 -6.91 -6.09 -2.14
C TYR A 90 -5.63 -5.71 -2.88
N ALA A 91 -4.75 -6.67 -3.17
CA ALA A 91 -3.52 -6.43 -3.93
C ALA A 91 -3.84 -5.90 -5.35
N LEU A 92 -4.78 -6.51 -6.05
CA LEU A 92 -5.20 -6.09 -7.39
C LEU A 92 -5.85 -4.71 -7.38
N LEU A 93 -6.68 -4.41 -6.37
CA LEU A 93 -7.25 -3.08 -6.19
C LEU A 93 -6.15 -2.04 -5.92
N ALA A 94 -5.17 -2.33 -5.06
CA ALA A 94 -4.05 -1.44 -4.80
C ALA A 94 -3.24 -1.15 -6.09
N LEU A 95 -2.89 -2.20 -6.85
CA LEU A 95 -2.21 -2.08 -8.15
C LEU A 95 -3.01 -1.24 -9.16
N SER A 96 -4.34 -1.29 -9.13
CA SER A 96 -5.17 -0.49 -10.03
C SER A 96 -4.96 1.03 -9.86
N TYR A 97 -4.64 1.49 -8.65
CA TYR A 97 -4.32 2.90 -8.35
C TYR A 97 -2.86 3.27 -8.62
N CYS A 98 -1.98 2.28 -8.79
CA CYS A 98 -0.56 2.49 -9.08
C CYS A 98 -0.29 2.77 -10.57
N LYS A 99 -1.30 2.59 -11.44
CA LYS A 99 -1.17 2.89 -12.86
C LYS A 99 -0.84 4.36 -13.06
N ALA A 100 0.15 4.64 -13.92
CA ALA A 100 0.40 6.00 -14.36
C ALA A 100 -0.89 6.59 -14.94
N LYS A 101 -1.28 7.77 -14.47
CA LYS A 101 -2.36 8.52 -15.12
C LYS A 101 -1.79 8.98 -16.46
N GLY A 102 -2.34 8.45 -17.56
CA GLY A 102 -1.98 8.88 -18.90
C GLY A 102 -2.14 10.40 -19.03
N GLN A 103 -1.18 11.02 -19.74
CA GLN A 103 -1.24 12.43 -20.15
C GLN A 103 -2.50 12.73 -20.96
#